data_AF-A0A6N7X8B2-F1
#
_entry.id   AF-A0A6N7X8B2-F1
#
_cell.length_a   1.000
_cell.length_b   1.000
_cell.length_c   1.000
_cell.angle_alpha   90.00
_cell.angle_beta   90.00
_cell.angle_gamma   90.00
#
_symmetry.space_group_name_H-M   'P 1'
#
loop_
_entity.id
_entity.type
_entity.pdbx_description
1 polymer ?
#
loop_
_entity_poly.entity_id
_entity_poly.type
_entity_poly.pdbx_seq_one_letter_code
_entity_poly.pdbx_strand_id
1 'polypeptide(L)'
;MHTTTGELFMALPHELSVLSEQALRKERVVQSLQAAIPPIARGALVRSLVINEVVGTNDLEGIRSTRKQINELLESSSASEHMGQKRFRELAKLYLEWRPNLRGVQTEAEIVDLGEKSQRLGECHDLLGRAGSDLALTERESELLYLLVQHDLFAAFPSIQLEEATAYMRMGRQSTRKHLGSLVEKGLVSQVGSRPLRFELSADGRRLLEG
;
A
#
# COMPACT_ATOMS: atom_id res chain seq x y z
N MET A 1 28.23 28.68 13.07
CA MET A 1 29.20 28.72 14.17
C MET A 1 30.49 28.09 13.68
N HIS A 2 31.56 28.87 13.53
CA HIS A 2 32.92 28.35 13.32
C HIS A 2 33.65 28.44 14.65
N THR A 3 34.30 27.37 15.10
CA THR A 3 35.28 27.43 16.18
C THR A 3 36.67 27.58 15.57
N THR A 4 37.49 28.44 16.15
CA THR A 4 38.77 28.88 15.57
C THR A 4 39.94 27.93 15.87
N THR A 5 39.83 26.95 16.79
CA THR A 5 40.94 26.00 17.12
C THR A 5 40.55 24.68 17.84
N GLY A 6 39.29 24.28 17.96
CA GLY A 6 38.91 23.21 18.91
C GLY A 6 38.23 22.01 18.27
N GLU A 7 38.86 20.84 18.37
CA GLU A 7 38.26 19.53 18.04
C GLU A 7 36.87 19.41 18.67
N LEU A 8 35.87 19.05 17.85
CA LEU A 8 34.51 18.82 18.30
C LEU A 8 34.43 17.42 18.93
N PHE A 9 34.56 17.33 20.25
CA PHE A 9 34.32 16.08 20.97
C PHE A 9 32.81 15.85 21.09
N MET A 10 32.28 14.99 20.23
CA MET A 10 30.91 14.49 20.36
C MET A 10 30.94 13.24 21.23
N ALA A 11 30.67 13.38 22.52
CA ALA A 11 30.44 12.21 23.39
C ALA A 11 29.02 11.70 23.13
N LEU A 12 28.91 10.50 22.56
CA LEU A 12 27.63 9.79 22.46
C LEU A 12 27.43 8.99 23.75
N PRO A 13 26.45 9.34 24.60
CA PRO A 13 26.07 8.53 25.75
C PRO A 13 25.77 7.09 25.32
N HIS A 14 26.11 6.13 26.17
CA HIS A 14 25.90 4.70 25.89
C HIS A 14 24.46 4.39 25.48
N GLU A 15 23.48 4.99 26.16
CA GLU A 15 22.06 4.84 25.83
C GLU A 15 21.74 5.33 24.42
N LEU A 16 22.29 6.48 23.99
CA LEU A 16 22.11 6.97 22.62
C LEU A 16 22.82 6.08 21.59
N SER A 17 23.96 5.49 21.94
CA SER A 17 24.64 4.50 21.08
C SER A 17 23.80 3.23 20.90
N VAL A 18 23.24 2.69 21.99
CA VAL A 18 22.35 1.51 21.95
C VAL A 18 21.10 1.80 21.14
N LEU A 19 20.43 2.94 21.37
CA LEU A 19 19.24 3.33 20.61
C LEU A 19 19.54 3.54 19.12
N SER A 20 20.68 4.16 18.78
CA SER A 20 21.09 4.34 17.40
C SER A 20 21.38 3.00 16.71
N GLU A 21 22.03 2.07 17.42
CA GLU A 21 22.25 0.72 16.90
C GLU A 21 20.93 -0.03 16.66
N GLN A 22 19.99 0.05 17.60
CA GLN A 22 18.66 -0.53 17.46
C GLN A 22 17.89 0.08 16.28
N ALA A 23 17.94 1.41 16.12
CA ALA A 23 17.33 2.09 14.99
C ALA A 23 17.94 1.62 13.66
N LEU A 24 19.27 1.52 13.56
CA LEU A 24 19.96 1.03 12.36
C LEU A 24 19.67 -0.45 12.05
N ARG A 25 19.49 -1.28 13.08
CA ARG A 25 19.07 -2.68 12.90
C ARG A 25 17.64 -2.75 12.34
N LYS A 26 16.71 -1.99 12.93
CA LYS A 26 15.31 -1.91 12.44
C LYS A 26 15.25 -1.34 11.02
N GLU A 27 16.05 -0.31 10.72
CA GLU A 27 16.10 0.30 9.38
C GLU A 27 16.57 -0.70 8.31
N ARG A 28 17.54 -1.58 8.61
CA ARG A 28 17.96 -2.64 7.68
C ARG A 28 16.84 -3.62 7.37
N VAL A 29 16.09 -4.05 8.39
CA VAL A 29 14.93 -4.94 8.19
C VAL A 29 13.90 -4.25 7.30
N VAL A 30 13.55 -3.01 7.61
CA VAL A 30 12.63 -2.20 6.79
C VAL A 30 13.11 -2.10 5.35
N GLN A 31 14.38 -1.80 5.11
CA GLN A 31 14.94 -1.70 3.76
C GLN A 31 14.84 -3.02 2.99
N SER A 32 15.12 -4.16 3.65
CA SER A 32 14.96 -5.48 3.01
C SER A 32 13.51 -5.78 2.66
N LEU A 33 12.56 -5.48 3.57
CA LEU A 33 11.14 -5.69 3.32
C LEU A 33 10.63 -4.77 2.22
N GLN A 34 11.01 -3.48 2.23
CA GLN A 34 10.67 -2.53 1.18
C GLN A 34 11.21 -2.92 -0.20
N ALA A 35 12.40 -3.52 -0.25
CA ALA A 35 12.97 -4.05 -1.50
C ALA A 35 12.20 -5.28 -2.03
N ALA A 36 11.66 -6.10 -1.13
CA ALA A 36 10.87 -7.29 -1.48
C ALA A 36 9.44 -6.97 -1.95
N ILE A 37 8.90 -5.80 -1.59
CA ILE A 37 7.54 -5.41 -1.97
C ILE A 37 7.47 -5.09 -3.47
N PRO A 38 6.54 -5.72 -4.21
CA PRO A 38 6.37 -5.46 -5.63
C PRO A 38 6.10 -3.97 -5.91
N PRO A 39 6.56 -3.44 -7.05
CA PRO A 39 6.35 -2.04 -7.42
C PRO A 39 4.87 -1.60 -7.38
N ILE A 40 3.95 -2.52 -7.61
CA ILE A 40 2.51 -2.24 -7.65
C ILE A 40 1.93 -2.10 -6.22
N ALA A 41 2.23 -3.07 -5.34
CA ALA A 41 1.89 -3.02 -3.92
C ALA A 41 2.43 -1.77 -3.21
N ARG A 42 3.57 -1.23 -3.66
CA ARG A 42 4.20 -0.03 -3.08
C ARG A 42 3.27 1.19 -3.09
N GLY A 43 2.54 1.41 -4.18
CA GLY A 43 1.62 2.54 -4.28
C GLY A 43 0.46 2.42 -3.29
N ALA A 44 -0.11 1.22 -3.19
CA ALA A 44 -1.18 0.91 -2.24
C ALA A 44 -0.70 1.05 -0.78
N LEU A 45 0.49 0.53 -0.47
CA LEU A 45 1.10 0.65 0.84
C LEU A 45 1.32 2.11 1.23
N VAL A 46 1.97 2.90 0.37
CA VAL A 46 2.25 4.32 0.68
C VAL A 46 0.95 5.07 0.94
N ARG A 47 -0.10 4.87 0.12
CA ARG A 47 -1.41 5.49 0.38
C ARG A 47 -2.00 5.04 1.72
N SER A 48 -1.88 3.76 2.07
CA SER A 48 -2.35 3.23 3.36
C SER A 48 -1.62 3.89 4.55
N LEU A 49 -0.30 4.02 4.45
CA LEU A 49 0.51 4.71 5.47
C LEU A 49 0.11 6.18 5.61
N VAL A 50 -0.04 6.90 4.50
CA VAL A 50 -0.49 8.30 4.51
C VAL A 50 -1.88 8.44 5.14
N ILE A 51 -2.81 7.53 4.81
CA ILE A 51 -4.15 7.52 5.42
C ILE A 51 -4.07 7.29 6.93
N ASN A 52 -3.25 6.34 7.38
CA ASN A 52 -3.08 6.05 8.80
C ASN A 52 -2.44 7.22 9.54
N GLU A 53 -1.42 7.84 8.96
CA GLU A 53 -0.75 9.00 9.52
C GLU A 53 -1.73 10.17 9.71
N VAL A 54 -2.45 10.57 8.65
CA VAL A 54 -3.41 11.68 8.72
C VAL A 54 -4.55 11.39 9.72
N VAL A 55 -4.99 10.13 9.84
CA VAL A 55 -6.00 9.76 10.85
C VAL A 55 -5.40 9.72 12.26
N GLY A 56 -4.12 9.38 12.39
CA GLY A 56 -3.39 9.39 13.66
C GLY A 56 -3.17 10.81 14.20
N THR A 57 -3.05 11.82 13.33
CA THR A 57 -2.89 13.22 13.74
C THR A 57 -4.20 13.94 14.09
N ASN A 58 -5.35 13.27 13.96
CA ASN A 58 -6.67 13.84 14.25
C ASN A 58 -6.76 14.53 15.63
N ASP A 59 -6.23 13.87 16.67
CA ASP A 59 -6.29 14.37 18.05
C ASP A 59 -5.39 15.61 18.25
N LEU A 60 -4.28 15.69 17.51
CA LEU A 60 -3.36 16.83 17.53
C LEU A 60 -3.94 18.04 16.78
N GLU A 61 -4.62 17.79 15.66
CA GLU A 61 -5.16 18.83 14.78
C GLU A 61 -6.56 19.32 15.20
N GLY A 62 -7.22 18.60 16.12
CA GLY A 62 -8.58 18.92 16.58
C GLY A 62 -9.64 18.75 15.49
N ILE A 63 -9.32 18.04 14.41
CA ILE A 63 -10.22 17.77 13.29
C ILE A 63 -10.32 16.26 13.10
N ARG A 64 -11.54 15.74 13.01
CA ARG A 64 -11.80 14.31 12.92
C ARG A 64 -11.93 13.85 11.47
N SER A 65 -10.85 13.29 10.92
CA SER A 65 -10.83 12.65 9.61
C SER A 65 -11.00 11.13 9.72
N THR A 66 -11.75 10.54 8.80
CA THR A 66 -11.89 9.09 8.70
C THR A 66 -11.05 8.53 7.56
N ARG A 67 -10.61 7.27 7.69
CA ARG A 67 -9.85 6.56 6.63
C ARG A 67 -10.57 6.61 5.28
N LYS A 68 -11.89 6.43 5.28
CA LYS A 68 -12.71 6.46 4.07
C LYS A 68 -12.70 7.83 3.40
N GLN A 69 -12.84 8.91 4.17
CA GLN A 69 -12.79 10.27 3.64
C GLN A 69 -11.44 10.58 2.99
N ILE A 70 -10.33 10.24 3.65
CA ILE A 70 -9.00 10.50 3.10
C ILE A 70 -8.76 9.67 1.83
N ASN A 71 -9.17 8.40 1.80
CA ASN A 71 -9.05 7.58 0.60
C ASN A 71 -9.88 8.12 -0.57
N GLU A 72 -11.12 8.51 -0.32
CA GLU A 72 -11.99 9.09 -1.35
C GLU A 72 -11.39 10.40 -1.91
N LEU A 73 -10.82 11.25 -1.05
CA LEU A 73 -10.11 12.48 -1.46
C LEU A 73 -8.88 12.20 -2.32
N LEU A 74 -8.12 11.16 -2.00
CA LEU A 74 -6.95 10.75 -2.77
C LEU A 74 -7.32 10.17 -4.14
N GLU A 75 -8.52 9.60 -4.26
CA GLU A 75 -9.04 9.00 -5.49
C GLU A 75 -9.80 10.00 -6.37
N SER A 76 -10.44 11.01 -5.78
CA SER A 76 -11.21 12.02 -6.52
C SER A 76 -10.29 13.05 -7.19
N SER A 77 -10.19 13.00 -8.52
CA SER A 77 -9.47 14.02 -9.31
C SER A 77 -10.27 15.31 -9.57
N SER A 78 -11.49 15.44 -9.03
CA SER A 78 -12.44 16.50 -9.40
C SER A 78 -12.62 17.61 -8.35
N ALA A 79 -12.59 18.85 -8.84
CA ALA A 79 -12.38 20.12 -8.14
C ALA A 79 -13.59 20.72 -7.37
N SER A 80 -14.49 19.90 -6.82
CA SER A 80 -15.62 20.39 -6.03
C SER A 80 -15.42 20.08 -4.55
N GLU A 81 -14.75 20.97 -3.80
CA GLU A 81 -14.41 20.69 -2.39
C GLU A 81 -14.70 21.85 -1.44
N HIS A 82 -15.33 21.51 -0.31
CA HIS A 82 -15.44 22.33 0.89
C HIS A 82 -14.04 22.58 1.50
N MET A 83 -13.81 23.75 2.11
CA MET A 83 -12.49 24.19 2.63
C MET A 83 -11.79 23.19 3.57
N GLY A 84 -12.54 22.38 4.33
CA GLY A 84 -11.95 21.34 5.18
C GLY A 84 -11.31 20.19 4.40
N GLN A 85 -11.93 19.77 3.29
CA GLN A 85 -11.44 18.70 2.41
C GLN A 85 -10.18 19.11 1.65
N LYS A 86 -10.07 20.39 1.27
CA LYS A 86 -8.88 20.93 0.62
C LYS A 86 -7.63 20.78 1.48
N ARG A 87 -7.69 21.12 2.77
CA ARG A 87 -6.51 21.05 3.67
C ARG A 87 -5.97 19.62 3.80
N PHE A 88 -6.86 18.64 3.97
CA PHE A 88 -6.46 17.24 4.06
C PHE A 88 -5.92 16.69 2.75
N ARG A 89 -6.50 17.11 1.63
CA ARG A 89 -6.00 16.75 0.31
C ARG A 89 -4.61 17.34 0.07
N GLU A 90 -4.38 18.60 0.42
CA GLU A 90 -3.04 19.20 0.34
C GLU A 90 -2.04 18.49 1.26
N LEU A 91 -2.43 18.16 2.50
CA LEU A 91 -1.57 17.42 3.43
C LEU A 91 -1.21 16.02 2.89
N ALA A 92 -2.20 15.24 2.48
CA ALA A 92 -1.99 13.90 1.95
C ALA A 92 -1.20 13.92 0.63
N LYS A 93 -1.44 14.92 -0.23
CA LYS A 93 -0.63 15.15 -1.42
C LYS A 93 0.80 15.50 -1.08
N LEU A 94 1.03 16.34 -0.07
CA LEU A 94 2.38 16.71 0.36
C LEU A 94 3.15 15.48 0.85
N TYR A 95 2.52 14.58 1.61
CA TYR A 95 3.10 13.28 1.96
C TYR A 95 3.35 12.39 0.73
N LEU A 96 2.48 12.41 -0.29
CA LEU A 96 2.64 11.62 -1.52
C LEU A 96 3.64 12.20 -2.52
N GLU A 97 3.84 13.51 -2.55
CA GLU A 97 4.77 14.24 -3.42
C GLU A 97 6.21 14.19 -2.90
N TRP A 98 6.39 13.95 -1.59
CA TRP A 98 7.70 13.70 -0.98
C TRP A 98 8.22 12.28 -1.28
N ARG A 99 8.27 11.95 -2.57
CA ARG A 99 8.68 10.64 -3.11
C ARG A 99 10.16 10.24 -3.00
N PRO A 100 11.16 11.01 -2.51
CA PRO A 100 12.51 10.45 -2.43
C PRO A 100 12.87 9.76 -1.10
N ASN A 101 12.24 10.05 0.05
CA ASN A 101 12.81 9.64 1.35
C ASN A 101 11.79 9.31 2.44
N LEU A 102 10.85 8.38 2.22
CA LEU A 102 10.14 7.70 3.32
C LEU A 102 11.11 6.79 4.11
N ARG A 103 12.12 7.41 4.74
CA ARG A 103 12.97 6.88 5.81
C ARG A 103 12.58 7.62 7.07
N GLY A 104 11.40 7.31 7.61
CA GLY A 104 10.87 8.04 8.75
C GLY A 104 9.89 7.19 9.51
N VAL A 105 10.32 6.77 10.70
CA VAL A 105 9.56 6.16 11.80
C VAL A 105 8.54 5.12 11.36
N GLN A 106 9.02 3.89 11.16
CA GLN A 106 8.13 2.75 11.23
C GLN A 106 8.10 2.23 12.65
N THR A 107 6.91 2.13 13.22
CA THR A 107 6.68 1.55 14.53
C THR A 107 6.98 0.06 14.47
N GLU A 108 7.41 -0.57 15.57
CA GLU A 108 7.74 -2.00 15.60
C GLU A 108 6.58 -2.89 15.13
N ALA A 109 5.33 -2.49 15.42
CA ALA A 109 4.13 -3.16 14.93
C ALA A 109 3.95 -3.08 13.39
N GLU A 110 4.36 -1.98 12.75
CA GLU A 110 4.26 -1.81 11.29
C GLU A 110 5.32 -2.64 10.56
N ILE A 111 6.50 -2.82 11.18
CA ILE A 111 7.57 -3.69 10.66
C ILE A 111 7.13 -5.16 10.69
N VAL A 112 6.50 -5.60 11.78
CA VAL A 112 5.95 -6.96 11.90
C VAL A 112 4.83 -7.17 10.86
N ASP A 113 3.90 -6.23 10.74
CA ASP A 113 2.81 -6.27 9.75
C ASP A 113 3.32 -6.35 8.31
N LEU A 114 4.37 -5.58 7.96
CA LEU A 114 5.00 -5.64 6.65
C LEU A 114 5.72 -6.98 6.38
N GLY A 115 6.35 -7.55 7.41
CA GLY A 115 6.98 -8.87 7.33
C GLY A 115 5.95 -9.96 7.04
N GLU A 116 4.85 -9.98 7.78
CA GLU A 116 3.75 -10.92 7.58
C GLU A 116 3.10 -10.76 6.19
N LYS A 117 2.83 -9.52 5.76
CA LYS A 117 2.27 -9.24 4.42
C LYS A 117 3.22 -9.68 3.30
N SER A 118 4.52 -9.47 3.46
CA SER A 118 5.53 -9.92 2.49
C SER A 118 5.59 -11.45 2.41
N GLN A 119 5.52 -12.15 3.55
CA GLN A 119 5.48 -13.61 3.57
C GLN A 119 4.22 -14.15 2.88
N ARG A 120 3.04 -13.64 3.28
CA ARG A 120 1.75 -14.04 2.69
C ARG A 120 1.70 -13.80 1.19
N LEU A 121 2.28 -12.70 0.72
CA LEU A 121 2.37 -12.40 -0.70
C LEU A 121 3.21 -13.45 -1.45
N GLY A 122 4.33 -13.91 -0.85
CA GLY A 122 5.15 -14.99 -1.40
C GLY A 122 4.37 -16.31 -1.48
N GLU A 123 3.66 -16.66 -0.40
CA GLU A 123 2.81 -17.86 -0.35
C GLU A 123 1.70 -17.82 -1.42
N CYS A 124 1.05 -16.67 -1.58
CA CYS A 124 0.04 -16.46 -2.62
C CYS A 124 0.61 -16.58 -4.03
N HIS A 125 1.84 -16.10 -4.27
CA HIS A 125 2.50 -16.23 -5.57
C HIS A 125 2.71 -17.71 -5.92
N ASP A 126 3.21 -18.50 -4.97
CA ASP A 126 3.45 -19.94 -5.16
C ASP A 126 2.15 -20.73 -5.28
N LEU A 127 1.09 -20.35 -4.55
CA LEU A 127 -0.24 -20.94 -4.67
C LEU A 127 -0.86 -20.65 -6.04
N LEU A 128 -0.81 -19.39 -6.50
CA LEU A 128 -1.32 -19.02 -7.83
C LEU A 128 -0.56 -19.72 -8.96
N GLY A 129 0.74 -19.93 -8.80
CA GLY A 129 1.55 -20.70 -9.75
C GLY A 129 1.09 -22.17 -9.87
N ARG A 130 0.68 -22.78 -8.75
CA ARG A 130 0.20 -24.17 -8.71
C ARG A 130 -1.26 -24.31 -9.15
N ALA A 131 -2.14 -23.49 -8.56
CA ALA A 131 -3.58 -23.53 -8.80
C ALA A 131 -3.99 -22.93 -10.17
N GLY A 132 -3.12 -22.15 -10.81
CA GLY A 132 -3.43 -21.51 -12.09
C GLY A 132 -3.82 -22.49 -13.19
N SER A 133 -3.22 -23.69 -13.20
CA SER A 133 -3.59 -24.77 -14.13
C SER A 133 -4.97 -25.36 -13.81
N ASP A 134 -5.25 -25.63 -12.53
CA ASP A 134 -6.52 -26.23 -12.08
C ASP A 134 -7.71 -25.29 -12.29
N LEU A 135 -7.48 -23.99 -12.15
CA LEU A 135 -8.47 -22.93 -12.34
C LEU A 135 -8.62 -22.47 -13.81
N ALA A 136 -7.90 -23.11 -14.73
CA ALA A 136 -7.83 -22.75 -16.15
C ALA A 136 -7.63 -21.23 -16.36
N LEU A 137 -6.76 -20.62 -15.56
CA LEU A 137 -6.47 -19.19 -15.63
C LEU A 137 -5.55 -18.89 -16.81
N THR A 138 -5.88 -17.84 -17.56
CA THR A 138 -4.92 -17.28 -18.52
C THR A 138 -3.81 -16.52 -17.79
N GLU A 139 -2.65 -16.33 -18.43
CA GLU A 139 -1.55 -15.52 -17.88
C GLU A 139 -2.02 -14.15 -17.39
N ARG A 140 -2.92 -13.51 -18.16
CA ARG A 140 -3.49 -12.19 -17.82
C ARG A 140 -4.44 -12.21 -16.64
N GLU A 141 -5.19 -13.29 -16.47
CA GLU A 141 -6.05 -13.50 -15.31
C GLU A 141 -5.22 -13.74 -14.05
N SER A 142 -4.15 -14.53 -14.15
CA SER A 142 -3.21 -14.75 -13.04
C SER A 142 -2.50 -13.45 -12.64
N GLU A 143 -2.06 -12.64 -13.60
CA GLU A 143 -1.49 -11.30 -13.34
C GLU A 143 -2.49 -10.39 -12.60
N LEU A 144 -3.75 -10.34 -13.05
CA LEU A 144 -4.80 -9.55 -12.42
C LEU A 144 -5.17 -10.05 -11.02
N LEU A 145 -5.24 -11.37 -10.84
CA LEU A 145 -5.53 -11.97 -9.56
C LEU A 145 -4.41 -11.66 -8.57
N TYR A 146 -3.15 -11.79 -9.00
CA TYR A 146 -1.98 -11.42 -8.19
C TYR A 146 -1.96 -9.93 -7.85
N LEU A 147 -2.39 -9.05 -8.76
CA LEU A 147 -2.59 -7.63 -8.48
C LEU A 147 -3.63 -7.40 -7.38
N LEU A 148 -4.75 -8.12 -7.43
CA LEU A 148 -5.80 -8.03 -6.41
C LEU A 148 -5.32 -8.55 -5.05
N VAL A 149 -4.51 -9.61 -5.01
CA VAL A 149 -3.85 -10.07 -3.76
C VAL A 149 -2.97 -8.98 -3.16
N GLN A 150 -2.15 -8.33 -3.99
CA GLN A 150 -1.31 -7.23 -3.52
C GLN A 150 -2.15 -6.06 -2.96
N HIS A 151 -3.24 -5.69 -3.63
CA HIS A 151 -4.12 -4.64 -3.12
C HIS A 151 -4.79 -5.07 -1.81
N ASP A 152 -5.24 -6.32 -1.72
CA ASP A 152 -5.88 -6.85 -0.53
C ASP A 152 -4.97 -6.84 0.72
N LEU A 153 -3.69 -7.17 0.53
CA LEU A 153 -2.70 -7.18 1.62
C LEU A 153 -2.22 -5.79 2.00
N PHE A 154 -2.00 -4.90 1.02
CA PHE A 154 -1.26 -3.64 1.25
C PHE A 154 -2.13 -2.37 1.24
N ALA A 155 -3.31 -2.39 0.62
CA ALA A 155 -4.17 -1.21 0.55
C ALA A 155 -4.98 -1.01 1.84
N ALA A 156 -5.34 0.24 2.13
CA ALA A 156 -6.28 0.55 3.21
C ALA A 156 -7.70 0.01 2.93
N PHE A 157 -8.03 -0.18 1.65
CA PHE A 157 -9.28 -0.74 1.18
C PHE A 157 -8.97 -1.77 0.08
N PRO A 158 -9.52 -2.99 0.15
CA PRO A 158 -9.10 -4.11 -0.69
C PRO A 158 -9.58 -4.05 -2.15
N SER A 159 -10.32 -2.99 -2.51
CA SER A 159 -10.88 -2.82 -3.85
C SER A 159 -9.99 -1.95 -4.73
N ILE A 160 -9.75 -2.38 -5.97
CA ILE A 160 -9.03 -1.61 -7.00
C ILE A 160 -10.01 -1.02 -8.02
N GLN A 161 -9.73 0.20 -8.49
CA GLN A 161 -10.47 0.80 -9.61
C GLN A 161 -10.01 0.20 -10.94
N LEU A 162 -10.91 0.11 -11.94
CA LEU A 162 -10.56 -0.37 -13.28
C LEU A 162 -9.42 0.45 -13.91
N GLU A 163 -9.43 1.77 -13.73
CA GLU A 163 -8.41 2.69 -14.20
C GLU A 163 -7.04 2.37 -13.61
N GLU A 164 -6.99 2.11 -12.31
CA GLU A 164 -5.77 1.76 -11.60
C GLU A 164 -5.27 0.38 -12.04
N ALA A 165 -6.15 -0.62 -12.11
CA ALA A 165 -5.79 -1.93 -12.64
C ALA A 165 -5.22 -1.81 -14.07
N THR A 166 -5.86 -1.01 -14.93
CA THR A 166 -5.39 -0.79 -16.31
C THR A 166 -4.03 -0.09 -16.36
N ALA A 167 -3.72 0.80 -15.43
CA ALA A 167 -2.41 1.48 -15.39
C ALA A 167 -1.25 0.50 -15.11
N TYR A 168 -1.53 -0.59 -14.38
CA TYR A 168 -0.55 -1.63 -14.09
C TYR A 168 -0.49 -2.73 -15.14
N MET A 169 -1.62 -3.00 -15.78
CA MET A 169 -1.69 -4.01 -16.83
C MET A 169 -1.13 -3.45 -18.14
N ARG A 170 -0.34 -4.25 -18.86
CA ARG A 170 0.17 -3.92 -20.20
C ARG A 170 -0.90 -4.11 -21.29
N MET A 171 -2.14 -3.72 -21.00
CA MET A 171 -3.29 -3.88 -21.90
C MET A 171 -4.29 -2.74 -21.74
N GLY A 172 -5.13 -2.56 -22.77
CA GLY A 172 -6.16 -1.52 -22.76
C GLY A 172 -7.33 -1.83 -21.81
N ARG A 173 -8.01 -0.75 -21.37
CA ARG A 173 -9.15 -0.78 -20.42
C ARG A 173 -10.20 -1.86 -20.72
N GLN A 174 -10.55 -2.03 -21.99
CA GLN A 174 -11.58 -3.01 -22.39
C GLN A 174 -11.12 -4.46 -22.20
N SER A 175 -9.83 -4.74 -22.40
CA SER A 175 -9.23 -6.06 -22.15
C SER A 175 -9.14 -6.32 -20.64
N THR A 176 -8.66 -5.34 -19.86
CA THR A 176 -8.62 -5.42 -18.40
C THR A 176 -9.99 -5.75 -17.82
N ARG A 177 -11.02 -5.01 -18.26
CA ARG A 177 -12.41 -5.26 -17.84
C ARG A 177 -12.90 -6.64 -18.24
N LYS A 178 -12.55 -7.13 -19.43
CA LYS A 178 -12.94 -8.48 -19.90
C LYS A 178 -12.35 -9.56 -19.01
N HIS A 179 -11.06 -9.49 -18.68
CA HIS A 179 -10.41 -10.48 -17.82
C HIS A 179 -10.92 -10.41 -16.37
N LEU A 180 -11.17 -9.22 -15.84
CA LEU A 180 -11.84 -9.07 -14.53
C LEU A 180 -13.24 -9.67 -14.55
N GLY A 181 -14.00 -9.50 -15.64
CA GLY A 181 -15.30 -10.15 -15.82
C GLY A 181 -15.21 -11.68 -15.82
N SER A 182 -14.24 -12.25 -16.53
CA SER A 182 -13.96 -13.69 -16.52
C SER A 182 -13.62 -14.19 -15.10
N LEU A 183 -12.81 -13.46 -14.34
CA LEU A 183 -12.51 -13.79 -12.95
C LEU A 183 -13.72 -13.69 -12.01
N VAL A 184 -14.66 -12.78 -12.30
CA VAL A 184 -15.95 -12.69 -11.60
C VAL A 184 -16.83 -13.90 -11.92
N GLU A 185 -16.90 -14.31 -13.20
CA GLU A 185 -17.63 -15.51 -13.62
C GLU A 185 -17.06 -16.79 -12.99
N LYS A 186 -15.73 -16.84 -12.80
CA LYS A 186 -15.02 -17.91 -12.07
C LYS A 186 -15.21 -17.84 -10.55
N GLY A 187 -15.90 -16.82 -10.03
CA GLY A 187 -16.17 -16.66 -8.61
C GLY A 187 -14.98 -16.19 -7.77
N LEU A 188 -13.83 -15.87 -8.37
CA LEU A 188 -12.60 -15.49 -7.65
C LEU A 188 -12.55 -13.99 -7.31
N VAL A 189 -13.31 -13.18 -8.05
CA VAL A 189 -13.33 -11.72 -7.95
C VAL A 189 -14.77 -11.23 -7.81
N SER A 190 -14.98 -10.11 -7.13
CA SER A 190 -16.28 -9.47 -6.99
C SER A 190 -16.23 -8.02 -7.45
N GLN A 191 -17.27 -7.57 -8.17
CA GLN A 191 -17.44 -6.16 -8.51
C GLN A 191 -18.20 -5.46 -7.37
N VAL A 192 -17.54 -4.54 -6.68
CA VAL A 192 -18.07 -3.88 -5.48
C VAL A 192 -18.44 -2.41 -5.67
N GLY A 193 -18.12 -1.84 -6.83
CA GLY A 193 -18.45 -0.46 -7.16
C GLY A 193 -18.73 -0.30 -8.65
N SER A 194 -19.66 0.59 -8.98
CA SER A 194 -20.02 0.90 -10.37
C SER A 194 -19.54 2.29 -10.82
N ARG A 195 -19.34 3.23 -9.88
CA ARG A 195 -18.87 4.60 -10.13
C ARG A 195 -18.00 5.12 -8.98
N PRO A 196 -16.66 5.06 -9.10
CA PRO A 196 -15.91 4.39 -10.17
C PRO A 196 -16.07 2.85 -10.13
N LEU A 197 -15.77 2.19 -11.25
CA LEU A 197 -15.88 0.74 -11.38
C LEU A 197 -14.78 0.05 -10.57
N ARG A 198 -15.15 -0.81 -9.62
CA ARG A 198 -14.23 -1.41 -8.64
C ARG A 198 -14.37 -2.92 -8.52
N PHE A 199 -13.24 -3.57 -8.26
CA PHE A 199 -13.13 -5.00 -8.09
C PHE A 199 -12.29 -5.35 -6.86
N GLU A 200 -12.60 -6.46 -6.20
CA GLU A 200 -11.84 -7.02 -5.09
C GLU A 200 -11.85 -8.55 -5.15
N LEU A 201 -10.99 -9.20 -4.36
CA LEU A 201 -11.07 -10.65 -4.17
C LEU A 201 -12.40 -11.02 -3.53
N SER A 202 -13.09 -12.00 -4.10
CA SER A 202 -14.28 -12.59 -3.47
C SER A 202 -13.89 -13.38 -2.22
N ALA A 203 -14.88 -13.82 -1.44
CA ALA A 203 -14.62 -14.74 -0.32
C ALA A 203 -13.96 -16.05 -0.79
N ASP A 204 -14.34 -16.57 -1.96
CA ASP A 204 -13.74 -17.77 -2.53
C ASP A 204 -12.32 -17.51 -3.03
N GLY A 205 -12.08 -16.35 -3.66
CA GLY A 205 -10.76 -15.92 -4.07
C GLY A 205 -9.81 -15.80 -2.87
N ARG A 206 -10.26 -15.24 -1.75
CA ARG A 206 -9.47 -15.15 -0.50
C ARG A 206 -9.16 -16.53 0.07
N ARG A 207 -10.18 -17.39 0.21
CA ARG A 207 -10.02 -18.75 0.75
C ARG A 207 -9.04 -19.58 -0.07
N LEU A 208 -9.07 -19.44 -1.39
CA LEU A 208 -8.13 -20.13 -2.28
C LEU A 208 -6.66 -19.71 -2.06
N LEU A 209 -6.46 -18.50 -1.57
CA LEU A 209 -5.14 -17.92 -1.32
C LEU A 209 -4.65 -18.13 0.13
N GLU A 210 -5.50 -18.68 1.00
CA GLU A 210 -5.18 -18.97 2.40
C GLU A 210 -4.65 -20.41 2.60
N GLY A 211 -4.81 -21.29 1.61
CA GLY A 211 -4.34 -22.69 1.64
C GLY A 211 -5.31 -23.65 2.29
#